data_AF-A0A5M7BSJ5-F1
#
_entry.id   AF-A0A5M7BSJ5-F1
#
_cell.length_a   1.000
_cell.length_b   1.000
_cell.length_c   1.000
_cell.angle_alpha   90.00
_cell.angle_beta   90.00
_cell.angle_gamma   90.00
#
_symmetry.space_group_name_H-M   'P 1'
#
loop_
_entity.id
_entity.type
_entity.pdbx_description
1 polymer ?
#
loop_
_entity_poly.entity_id
_entity_poly.type
_entity_poly.pdbx_seq_one_letter_code
_entity_poly.pdbx_strand_id
1 'polypeptide(L)'
;MSLWEQRVTTARRLWGNGDLDAAEEELRTVLADGDFDAAAHAACLLGGLLDERGDHAQARAMHQRAIDSGHPIYAQLAAISLQLVS
;
A
#
# COMPACT_ATOMS: atom_id res chain seq x y z
N MET A 1 12.92 11.80 -6.66
CA MET A 1 12.40 10.58 -6.03
C MET A 1 13.17 10.33 -4.76
N SER A 2 12.49 10.33 -3.61
CA SER A 2 13.08 9.98 -2.32
C SER A 2 13.51 8.51 -2.32
N LEU A 3 14.35 8.10 -1.36
CA LEU A 3 14.72 6.70 -1.16
C LEU A 3 13.45 5.84 -0.96
N TRP A 4 12.48 6.36 -0.21
CA TRP A 4 11.25 5.66 0.12
C TRP A 4 10.32 5.51 -1.09
N GLU A 5 10.18 6.54 -1.92
CA GLU A 5 9.44 6.43 -3.20
C GLU A 5 10.06 5.39 -4.14
N GLN A 6 11.39 5.26 -4.16
CA GLN A 6 12.07 4.22 -4.94
C GLN A 6 11.75 2.81 -4.40
N ARG A 7 11.68 2.66 -3.07
CA ARG A 7 11.29 1.39 -2.43
C ARG A 7 9.85 1.02 -2.73
N VAL A 8 8.91 1.97 -2.68
CA VAL A 8 7.52 1.72 -3.10
C VAL A 8 7.43 1.33 -4.58
N THR A 9 8.18 2.02 -5.43
CA THR A 9 8.24 1.70 -6.86
C THR A 9 8.78 0.28 -7.09
N THR A 10 9.80 -0.11 -6.32
CA THR A 10 10.38 -1.46 -6.36
C THR A 10 9.36 -2.50 -5.92
N ALA A 11 8.65 -2.25 -4.82
CA ALA A 11 7.60 -3.14 -4.34
C ALA A 11 6.48 -3.33 -5.37
N ARG A 12 6.04 -2.24 -6.04
CA ARG A 12 5.05 -2.31 -7.12
C ARG A 12 5.53 -3.18 -8.29
N ARG A 13 6.83 -3.13 -8.61
CA ARG A 13 7.40 -3.98 -9.65
C ARG A 13 7.45 -5.45 -9.22
N LEU A 14 7.81 -5.73 -7.97
CA LEU A 14 7.77 -7.09 -7.41
C LEU A 14 6.36 -7.68 -7.49
N TRP A 15 5.35 -6.88 -7.13
CA TRP A 15 3.94 -7.25 -7.25
C TRP A 15 3.57 -7.59 -8.70
N GLY A 16 3.90 -6.73 -9.67
CA GLY A 16 3.64 -7.00 -11.08
C GLY A 16 4.36 -8.23 -11.65
N ASN A 17 5.44 -8.67 -11.01
CA ASN A 17 6.17 -9.89 -11.38
C ASN A 17 5.62 -11.16 -10.70
N GLY A 18 4.63 -11.03 -9.79
CA GLY A 18 4.06 -12.13 -9.02
C GLY A 18 4.78 -12.44 -7.70
N ASP A 19 5.84 -11.71 -7.36
CA ASP A 19 6.53 -11.83 -6.07
C ASP A 19 5.79 -11.04 -4.99
N LEU A 20 4.61 -11.56 -4.61
CA LEU A 20 3.73 -10.91 -3.64
C LEU A 20 4.37 -10.81 -2.25
N ASP A 21 5.10 -11.84 -1.80
CA ASP A 21 5.76 -11.84 -0.50
C ASP A 21 6.84 -10.76 -0.39
N ALA A 22 7.69 -10.64 -1.42
CA ALA A 22 8.74 -9.62 -1.43
C ALA A 22 8.16 -8.20 -1.57
N ALA A 23 7.09 -8.03 -2.35
CA ALA A 23 6.38 -6.76 -2.44
C ALA A 23 5.76 -6.36 -1.08
N GLU A 24 5.15 -7.31 -0.38
CA GLU A 24 4.52 -7.10 0.92
C GLU A 24 5.55 -6.67 1.98
N GLU A 25 6.69 -7.34 2.06
CA GLU A 25 7.78 -7.00 2.98
C GLU A 25 8.31 -5.59 2.74
N GLU A 26 8.52 -5.24 1.47
CA GLU A 26 9.03 -3.93 1.08
C GLU A 26 8.01 -2.82 1.40
N LEU A 27 6.72 -3.05 1.12
CA LEU A 27 5.65 -2.12 1.47
C LEU A 27 5.51 -1.95 2.99
N ARG A 28 5.63 -3.03 3.78
CA ARG A 28 5.61 -2.92 5.24
C ARG A 28 6.77 -2.11 5.79
N THR A 29 7.95 -2.27 5.19
CA THR A 29 9.12 -1.48 5.60
C THR A 29 8.91 0.00 5.31
N VAL A 30 8.42 0.35 4.11
CA VAL A 30 8.09 1.74 3.79
C VAL A 30 6.97 2.28 4.68
N LEU A 31 5.96 1.47 5.01
CA LEU A 31 4.89 1.88 5.89
C LEU A 31 5.36 2.20 7.32
N ALA A 32 6.41 1.53 7.79
CA ALA A 32 6.98 1.72 9.12
C ALA A 32 7.96 2.91 9.18
N ASP A 33 8.88 2.99 8.22
CA ASP A 33 10.04 3.90 8.27
C ASP A 33 10.02 5.00 7.20
N GLY A 34 9.06 4.94 6.27
CA GLY A 34 8.93 5.90 5.17
C GLY A 34 8.50 7.28 5.61
N ASP A 35 8.74 8.25 4.74
CA ASP A 35 8.17 9.59 4.86
C ASP A 35 6.63 9.58 4.69
N PHE A 36 5.98 10.70 5.00
CA PHE A 36 4.52 10.81 4.99
C PHE A 36 3.90 10.37 3.65
N ASP A 37 4.45 10.85 2.53
CA ASP A 37 4.00 10.50 1.18
C ASP A 37 4.20 9.02 0.88
N ALA A 38 5.39 8.47 1.15
CA ALA A 38 5.70 7.08 0.87
C ALA A 38 4.92 6.11 1.78
N ALA A 39 4.70 6.46 3.05
CA ALA A 39 3.92 5.63 3.98
C ALA A 39 2.45 5.55 3.56
N ALA A 40 1.84 6.67 3.14
CA ALA A 40 0.48 6.67 2.61
C ALA A 40 0.36 5.89 1.29
N HIS A 41 1.36 6.01 0.42
CA HIS A 41 1.45 5.23 -0.82
C HIS A 41 1.56 3.73 -0.53
N ALA A 42 2.44 3.37 0.40
CA ALA A 42 2.68 1.99 0.79
C ALA A 42 1.46 1.35 1.43
N ALA A 43 0.74 2.06 2.32
CA ALA A 43 -0.52 1.60 2.89
C ALA A 43 -1.56 1.32 1.81
N CYS A 44 -1.71 2.21 0.82
CA CYS A 44 -2.65 2.02 -0.28
C CYS A 44 -2.32 0.79 -1.13
N LEU A 45 -1.03 0.56 -1.43
CA LEU A 45 -0.60 -0.59 -2.24
C LEU A 45 -0.67 -1.90 -1.47
N LEU A 46 -0.31 -1.88 -0.18
CA LEU A 46 -0.41 -3.05 0.69
C LEU A 46 -1.87 -3.50 0.82
N GLY A 47 -2.81 -2.56 0.87
CA GLY A 47 -4.24 -2.85 0.82
C GLY A 47 -4.64 -3.66 -0.42
N GLY A 48 -4.25 -3.20 -1.62
CA GLY A 48 -4.57 -3.92 -2.85
C GLY A 48 -3.87 -5.28 -2.97
N LEU A 49 -2.62 -5.38 -2.52
CA LEU A 49 -1.89 -6.65 -2.51
C LEU A 49 -2.57 -7.69 -1.62
N LEU A 50 -2.99 -7.28 -0.42
CA LEU A 50 -3.70 -8.17 0.51
C LEU A 50 -5.09 -8.56 -0.02
N ASP A 51 -5.75 -7.67 -0.74
CA ASP A 51 -7.03 -7.96 -1.39
C ASP A 51 -6.87 -9.04 -2.47
N GLU A 52 -5.81 -8.96 -3.28
CA GLU A 52 -5.46 -9.99 -4.26
C GLU A 52 -5.10 -11.34 -3.60
N ARG A 53 -4.56 -11.35 -2.38
CA ARG A 53 -4.32 -12.57 -1.60
C ARG A 53 -5.58 -13.14 -0.92
N GLY A 54 -6.70 -12.41 -0.96
CA GLY A 54 -7.95 -12.79 -0.29
C GLY A 54 -7.99 -12.39 1.20
N ASP A 55 -6.99 -11.67 1.69
CA ASP A 55 -6.94 -11.16 3.07
C ASP A 55 -7.71 -9.84 3.21
N HIS A 56 -8.99 -9.87 2.83
CA HIS A 56 -9.85 -8.67 2.76
C HIS A 56 -9.91 -7.88 4.07
N ALA A 57 -9.81 -8.56 5.23
CA ALA A 57 -9.79 -7.89 6.53
C ALA A 57 -8.55 -6.99 6.70
N GLN A 58 -7.38 -7.49 6.31
CA GLN A 58 -6.13 -6.73 6.39
C GLN A 58 -6.05 -5.70 5.27
N ALA A 59 -6.58 -6.01 4.08
CA ALA A 59 -6.71 -5.07 2.98
C ALA A 59 -7.50 -3.81 3.40
N ARG A 60 -8.67 -4.02 4.02
CA ARG A 60 -9.50 -2.92 4.57
C ARG A 60 -8.73 -2.10 5.61
N ALA A 61 -8.00 -2.74 6.52
CA ALA A 61 -7.21 -2.05 7.53
C ALA A 61 -6.12 -1.15 6.92
N MET A 62 -5.44 -1.62 5.87
CA MET A 62 -4.40 -0.84 5.19
C MET A 62 -4.98 0.32 4.38
N HIS A 63 -6.11 0.11 3.70
CA HIS A 63 -6.82 1.20 3.04
C HIS A 63 -7.32 2.25 4.04
N GLN A 64 -7.87 1.83 5.18
CA GLN A 64 -8.28 2.76 6.24
C GLN A 64 -7.08 3.57 6.75
N ARG A 65 -5.92 2.94 6.95
CA ARG A 65 -4.70 3.63 7.36
C ARG A 65 -4.24 4.69 6.34
N ALA A 66 -4.35 4.40 5.05
CA ALA A 66 -4.08 5.38 4.00
C ALA A 66 -5.10 6.55 4.02
N ILE A 67 -6.37 6.28 4.31
CA ILE A 67 -7.40 7.31 4.48
C ILE A 67 -7.10 8.19 5.69
N ASP A 68 -6.81 7.58 6.83
CA ASP A 68 -6.54 8.25 8.11
C ASP A 68 -5.27 9.11 8.06
N SER A 69 -4.35 8.82 7.14
CA SER A 69 -3.17 9.66 6.89
C SER A 69 -3.54 11.07 6.38
N GLY A 70 -4.73 11.24 5.77
CA GLY A 70 -5.14 12.50 5.16
C GLY A 70 -4.36 12.88 3.89
N HIS A 71 -3.56 11.96 3.34
CA HIS A 71 -2.79 12.23 2.13
C HIS A 71 -3.71 12.48 0.92
N PRO A 72 -3.58 13.61 0.21
CA PRO A 72 -4.58 14.06 -0.78
C PRO A 72 -4.84 13.06 -1.91
N ILE A 73 -3.82 12.36 -2.38
CA ILE A 73 -3.93 11.36 -3.46
C ILE A 73 -4.29 9.97 -2.90
N TYR A 74 -3.45 9.42 -2.03
CA TYR A 74 -3.60 8.04 -1.54
C TYR A 74 -4.79 7.82 -0.61
N ALA A 75 -5.25 8.83 0.14
CA ALA A 75 -6.47 8.70 0.93
C ALA A 75 -7.69 8.51 0.01
N GLN A 76 -7.78 9.28 -1.08
CA GLN A 76 -8.89 9.16 -2.02
C GLN A 76 -8.84 7.85 -2.80
N LEU A 77 -7.66 7.42 -3.26
CA LEU A 77 -7.50 6.12 -3.91
C LEU A 77 -7.85 4.96 -2.98
N ALA A 78 -7.38 5.00 -1.73
CA ALA A 78 -7.68 3.99 -0.74
C ALA A 78 -9.17 3.94 -0.38
N ALA A 79 -9.86 5.08 -0.34
CA ALA A 79 -11.31 5.12 -0.14
C ALA A 79 -12.08 4.43 -1.29
N ILE A 80 -11.64 4.63 -2.54
CA ILE A 80 -12.22 3.95 -3.71
C ILE A 80 -11.94 2.45 -3.61
N SER A 81 -10.69 2.05 -3.36
CA SER A 81 -10.32 0.64 -3.22
C SER A 81 -11.06 -0.04 -2.08
N LEU A 82 -11.24 0.63 -0.94
CA LEU A 82 -11.96 0.10 0.22
C LEU A 82 -13.42 -0.27 -0.10
N GLN A 83 -14.06 0.44 -1.04
CA GLN A 83 -15.41 0.13 -1.51
C GLN A 83 -15.45 -1.10 -2.43
N LEU A 84 -14.32 -1.47 -3.03
CA LEU A 84 -14.19 -2.61 -3.94
C LEU A 84 -13.72 -3.89 -3.21
N VAL A 85 -13.08 -3.76 -2.04
CA VAL A 85 -12.69 -4.91 -1.21
C VAL A 85 -13.93 -5.70 -0.83
N SER A 86 -14.04 -6.91 -1.39
CA SER A 86 -15.21 -7.80 -1.27
C SER A 86 -15.37 -8.42 0.12
#